data_AF-A0A7V8VYV7-F1
#
_entry.id   AF-A0A7V8VYV7-F1
#
_cell.length_a   1.000
_cell.length_b   1.000
_cell.length_c   1.000
_cell.angle_alpha   90.00
_cell.angle_beta   90.00
_cell.angle_gamma   90.00
#
_symmetry.space_group_name_H-M   'P 1'
#
loop_
_entity.id
_entity.type
_entity.pdbx_description
1 polymer ?
#
loop_
_entity_poly.entity_id
_entity_poly.type
_entity_poly.pdbx_seq_one_letter_code
_entity_poly.pdbx_strand_id
1 'polypeptide(L)'
;MGEFELTANERHQVGFRLAAKLGHDRVFGIDWHDSDRQIGWDSAIAFAQEHGQQNLISFFAEQNPSTEVEAIGPERIRRSTVREQLLDSSDPDLLANGHRIYMDMAQIGEADNYVGADVILRWYERNMKIFVNLSRIISSPEDRVVVVIGAGHVPLLSHFIKASGRYTLESPVTYLS
;
A
#
# COMPACT_ATOMS: atom_id res chain seq x y z
N MET A 1 -15.34 -1.45 -27.02
CA MET A 1 -14.17 -0.95 -26.27
C MET A 1 -14.40 0.54 -26.01
N GLY A 2 -14.22 1.00 -24.78
CA GLY A 2 -14.55 2.38 -24.37
C GLY A 2 -13.51 3.41 -24.82
N GLU A 3 -13.93 4.68 -24.90
CA GLU A 3 -13.13 5.85 -25.34
C GLU A 3 -12.15 6.37 -24.28
N PHE A 4 -11.86 5.60 -23.23
CA PHE A 4 -11.06 6.06 -22.10
C PHE A 4 -9.56 5.90 -22.37
N GLU A 5 -8.83 7.02 -22.35
CA GLU A 5 -7.37 7.02 -22.50
C GLU A 5 -6.65 6.56 -21.22
N LEU A 6 -5.82 5.52 -21.34
CA LEU A 6 -5.06 4.96 -20.22
C LEU A 6 -3.92 5.90 -19.79
N THR A 7 -3.91 6.30 -18.52
CA THR A 7 -2.81 7.07 -17.93
C THR A 7 -1.66 6.18 -17.43
N ALA A 8 -0.51 6.77 -17.06
CA ALA A 8 0.68 6.08 -16.57
C ALA A 8 0.58 5.55 -15.12
N ASN A 9 -0.63 5.24 -14.64
CA ASN A 9 -0.86 4.68 -13.32
C ASN A 9 -1.03 3.15 -13.40
N GLU A 10 -0.57 2.44 -12.36
CA GLU A 10 -0.66 0.98 -12.21
C GLU A 10 -2.07 0.42 -12.50
N ARG A 11 -3.12 1.11 -12.05
CA ARG A 11 -4.53 0.73 -12.31
C ARG A 11 -4.82 0.56 -13.80
N HIS A 12 -4.28 1.45 -14.62
CA HIS A 12 -4.52 1.47 -16.06
C HIS A 12 -3.52 0.58 -16.81
N GLN A 13 -2.24 0.67 -16.47
CA GLN A 13 -1.18 -0.04 -17.20
C GLN A 13 -1.12 -1.53 -16.86
N VAL A 14 -1.50 -1.92 -15.64
CA VAL A 14 -1.52 -3.32 -15.20
C VAL A 14 -2.96 -3.80 -15.06
N GLY A 15 -3.77 -3.16 -14.20
CA GLY A 15 -5.12 -3.62 -13.87
C GLY A 15 -6.04 -3.76 -15.09
N PHE A 16 -6.27 -2.67 -15.83
CA PHE A 16 -7.20 -2.66 -16.97
C PHE A 16 -6.70 -3.50 -18.14
N ARG A 17 -5.39 -3.46 -18.42
CA ARG A 17 -4.81 -4.28 -19.50
C ARG A 17 -4.88 -5.78 -19.18
N LEU A 18 -4.64 -6.17 -17.93
CA LEU A 18 -4.77 -7.56 -17.50
C LEU A 18 -6.22 -8.01 -17.58
N ALA A 19 -7.16 -7.20 -17.08
CA ALA A 19 -8.58 -7.50 -17.16
C ALA A 19 -9.05 -7.69 -18.62
N ALA A 20 -8.63 -6.80 -19.52
CA ALA A 20 -8.93 -6.94 -20.95
C ALA A 20 -8.33 -8.22 -21.56
N LYS A 21 -7.08 -8.58 -21.22
CA LYS A 21 -6.44 -9.82 -21.69
C LYS A 21 -7.13 -11.08 -21.17
N LEU A 22 -7.67 -11.04 -19.97
CA LEU A 22 -8.41 -12.15 -19.35
C LEU A 22 -9.89 -12.20 -19.77
N GLY A 23 -10.33 -11.29 -20.63
CA GLY A 23 -11.72 -11.21 -21.08
C GLY A 23 -12.69 -10.84 -19.95
N HIS A 24 -12.24 -10.11 -18.93
CA HIS A 24 -13.10 -9.66 -17.84
C HIS A 24 -13.89 -8.42 -18.24
N ASP A 25 -15.20 -8.48 -18.07
CA ASP A 25 -16.11 -7.34 -18.32
C ASP A 25 -16.00 -6.24 -17.25
N ARG A 26 -15.37 -6.54 -16.10
CA ARG A 26 -15.31 -5.64 -14.94
C ARG A 26 -13.99 -5.74 -14.18
N VAL A 27 -13.54 -4.60 -13.66
CA VAL A 27 -12.53 -4.48 -12.60
C VAL A 27 -13.21 -4.00 -11.31
N PHE A 28 -12.85 -4.58 -10.17
CA PHE A 28 -13.43 -4.23 -8.88
C PHE A 28 -12.49 -3.33 -8.09
N GLY A 29 -12.98 -2.14 -7.70
CA GLY A 29 -12.28 -1.27 -6.76
C GLY A 29 -12.48 -1.77 -5.33
N ILE A 30 -11.38 -2.01 -4.62
CA ILE A 30 -11.40 -2.46 -3.22
C ILE A 30 -10.96 -1.39 -2.22
N ASP A 31 -10.37 -0.29 -2.71
CA ASP A 31 -9.89 0.78 -1.86
C ASP A 31 -11.04 1.45 -1.09
N TRP A 32 -10.72 1.97 0.07
CA TRP A 32 -11.61 2.82 0.85
C TRP A 32 -10.86 4.08 1.28
N HIS A 33 -11.47 5.23 1.04
CA HIS A 33 -10.95 6.50 1.48
C HIS A 33 -12.11 7.37 1.97
N ASP A 34 -11.94 7.97 3.14
CA ASP A 34 -12.85 8.97 3.68
C ASP A 34 -12.30 10.35 3.32
N SER A 35 -13.02 11.07 2.47
CA SER A 35 -12.64 12.43 2.05
C SER A 35 -12.65 13.42 3.21
N ASP A 36 -13.50 13.17 4.21
CA ASP A 36 -13.74 14.07 5.32
C ASP A 36 -12.82 13.76 6.51
N ARG A 37 -12.22 12.56 6.51
CA ARG A 37 -11.31 12.09 7.56
C ARG A 37 -9.97 11.64 6.97
N GLN A 38 -9.08 12.61 6.84
CA GLN A 38 -7.69 12.33 6.49
C GLN A 38 -7.01 11.44 7.54
N ILE A 39 -6.02 10.66 7.09
CA ILE A 39 -5.24 9.77 7.98
C ILE A 39 -4.49 10.56 9.04
N GLY A 40 -4.08 11.80 8.74
CA GLY A 40 -3.43 12.69 9.71
C GLY A 40 -1.91 12.55 9.79
N TRP A 41 -1.26 12.13 8.71
CA TRP A 41 0.21 11.99 8.65
C TRP A 41 0.92 13.26 9.13
N ASP A 42 0.48 14.42 8.66
CA ASP A 42 1.08 15.72 8.98
C ASP A 42 1.03 16.05 10.48
N SER A 43 -0.04 15.65 11.19
CA SER A 43 -0.14 15.93 12.63
C SER A 43 0.87 15.12 13.44
N ALA A 44 1.11 13.86 13.08
CA ALA A 44 2.12 13.05 13.75
C ALA A 44 3.54 13.56 13.41
N ILE A 45 3.78 13.95 12.15
CA ILE A 45 5.08 14.51 11.74
C ILE A 45 5.38 15.82 12.47
N ALA A 46 4.42 16.75 12.52
CA ALA A 46 4.57 18.01 13.21
C ALA A 46 4.85 17.80 14.70
N PHE A 47 4.10 16.90 15.35
CA PHE A 47 4.34 16.55 16.76
C PHE A 47 5.75 16.00 16.98
N ALA A 48 6.20 15.07 16.13
CA ALA A 48 7.55 14.51 16.25
C ALA A 48 8.64 15.58 16.09
N GLN A 49 8.44 16.57 15.22
CA GLN A 49 9.38 17.68 15.04
C GLN A 49 9.43 18.59 16.26
N GLU A 50 8.28 18.95 16.83
CA GLU A 50 8.17 19.82 18.00
C GLU A 50 8.71 19.17 19.29
N HIS A 51 8.50 17.86 19.44
CA HIS A 51 8.84 17.11 20.66
C HIS A 51 10.16 16.31 20.58
N GLY A 52 11.02 16.58 19.58
CA GLY A 52 12.35 15.97 19.52
C GLY A 52 12.36 14.48 19.17
N GLN A 53 11.36 13.99 18.43
CA GLN A 53 11.19 12.58 18.03
C GLN A 53 11.54 12.35 16.55
N GLN A 54 12.51 13.08 16.01
CA GLN A 54 12.83 13.08 14.57
C GLN A 54 13.28 11.71 14.06
N ASN A 55 13.86 10.87 14.92
CA ASN A 55 14.26 9.50 14.58
C ASN A 55 13.07 8.63 14.14
N LEU A 56 11.84 8.92 14.59
CA LEU A 56 10.63 8.18 14.21
C LEU A 56 10.05 8.61 12.87
N ILE A 57 10.51 9.74 12.32
CA ILE A 57 10.04 10.28 11.05
C ILE A 57 11.15 10.31 9.99
N SER A 58 12.30 9.69 10.23
CA SER A 58 13.46 9.70 9.30
C SER A 58 13.06 9.46 7.84
N PHE A 59 12.24 8.43 7.59
CA PHE A 59 11.73 8.10 6.26
C PHE A 59 10.80 9.17 5.66
N PHE A 60 9.98 9.82 6.49
CA PHE A 60 9.06 10.89 6.05
C PHE A 60 9.77 12.24 5.93
N ALA A 61 10.79 12.50 6.75
CA ALA A 61 11.61 13.70 6.72
C ALA A 61 12.51 13.73 5.47
N GLU A 62 12.98 12.56 5.02
CA GLU A 62 13.69 12.35 3.75
C GLU A 62 12.81 12.53 2.49
N GLN A 63 11.49 12.65 2.66
CA GLN A 63 10.54 12.99 1.58
C GLN A 63 10.24 14.50 1.53
N ASN A 64 10.95 15.33 2.30
CA ASN A 64 11.07 16.75 1.97
C ASN A 64 11.82 16.89 0.63
N PRO A 65 11.38 17.75 -0.30
CA PRO A 65 11.90 17.84 -1.68
C PRO A 65 13.34 18.36 -1.82
N SER A 66 14.15 18.33 -0.75
CA SER A 66 15.49 18.92 -0.69
C SER A 66 16.62 17.93 -0.39
N THR A 67 16.35 16.62 -0.25
CA THR A 67 17.40 15.63 0.06
C THR A 67 17.69 14.66 -1.09
N GLU A 68 18.98 14.39 -1.32
CA GLU A 68 19.58 13.56 -2.39
C GLU A 68 19.02 12.12 -2.50
N VAL A 69 18.17 11.68 -1.57
CA VAL A 69 17.50 10.37 -1.59
C VAL A 69 16.52 10.25 -2.78
N GLU A 70 15.96 11.36 -3.27
CA GLU A 70 15.24 11.44 -4.55
C GLU A 70 16.15 11.22 -5.78
N ALA A 71 17.47 11.17 -5.66
CA ALA A 71 18.32 10.80 -6.78
C ALA A 71 18.37 9.27 -7.00
N ILE A 72 18.16 8.46 -5.95
CA ILE A 72 18.33 7.01 -6.02
C ILE A 72 16.99 6.30 -6.31
N GLY A 73 15.89 6.71 -5.68
CA GLY A 73 14.56 6.12 -5.91
C GLY A 73 14.07 6.30 -7.35
N PRO A 74 13.90 7.54 -7.83
CA PRO A 74 13.58 7.88 -9.21
C PRO A 74 14.56 7.30 -10.25
N GLU A 75 15.87 7.26 -9.99
CA GLU A 75 16.82 6.71 -10.97
C GLU A 75 16.77 5.18 -11.02
N ARG A 76 16.58 4.50 -9.89
CA ARG A 76 16.32 3.06 -9.87
C ARG A 76 15.02 2.74 -10.60
N ILE A 77 13.93 3.45 -10.29
CA ILE A 77 12.64 3.30 -10.98
C ILE A 77 12.78 3.56 -12.49
N ARG A 78 13.55 4.57 -12.91
CA ARG A 78 13.82 4.86 -14.34
C ARG A 78 14.61 3.77 -15.05
N ARG A 79 15.48 3.05 -14.34
CA ARG A 79 16.36 2.01 -14.90
C ARG A 79 15.80 0.60 -14.79
N SER A 80 14.84 0.37 -13.91
CA SER A 80 14.19 -0.93 -13.71
C SER A 80 13.03 -1.13 -14.68
N THR A 81 12.93 -2.34 -15.21
CA THR A 81 11.76 -2.82 -15.95
C THR A 81 10.53 -2.89 -15.05
N VAL A 82 9.32 -2.83 -15.64
CA VAL A 82 8.06 -3.03 -14.89
C VAL A 82 8.07 -4.36 -14.13
N ARG A 83 8.67 -5.41 -14.71
CA ARG A 83 8.81 -6.72 -14.05
C ARG A 83 9.65 -6.62 -12.78
N GLU A 84 10.83 -6.00 -12.85
CA GLU A 84 11.70 -5.83 -11.69
C GLU A 84 11.01 -5.00 -10.60
N GLN A 85 10.29 -3.93 -10.97
CA GLN A 85 9.55 -3.13 -10.00
C GLN A 85 8.43 -3.94 -9.32
N LEU A 86 7.73 -4.82 -10.06
CA LEU A 86 6.71 -5.71 -9.50
C LEU A 86 7.32 -6.79 -8.60
N LEU A 87 8.50 -7.31 -8.95
CA LEU A 87 9.25 -8.26 -8.12
C LEU A 87 9.68 -7.59 -6.80
N ASP A 88 10.30 -6.41 -6.86
CA ASP A 88 10.68 -5.64 -5.68
C ASP A 88 9.47 -5.31 -4.79
N SER A 89 8.36 -4.90 -5.40
CA SER A 89 7.12 -4.57 -4.68
C SER A 89 6.40 -5.78 -4.09
N SER A 90 6.82 -6.99 -4.46
CA SER A 90 6.29 -8.26 -3.95
C SER A 90 7.30 -9.00 -3.05
N ASP A 91 8.50 -8.45 -2.87
CA ASP A 91 9.54 -9.05 -2.05
C ASP A 91 9.17 -8.97 -0.56
N PRO A 92 9.13 -10.10 0.18
CA PRO A 92 8.70 -10.10 1.59
C PRO A 92 9.55 -9.21 2.51
N ASP A 93 10.87 -9.12 2.27
CA ASP A 93 11.77 -8.35 3.10
C ASP A 93 11.61 -6.84 2.82
N LEU A 94 11.48 -6.46 1.54
CA LEU A 94 11.17 -5.08 1.16
C LEU A 94 9.80 -4.63 1.68
N LEU A 95 8.80 -5.50 1.64
CA LEU A 95 7.47 -5.24 2.20
C LEU A 95 7.49 -5.08 3.73
N ALA A 96 8.22 -5.95 4.43
CA ALA A 96 8.38 -5.85 5.89
C ALA A 96 9.12 -4.56 6.28
N ASN A 97 10.20 -4.25 5.59
CA ASN A 97 10.96 -3.01 5.79
C ASN A 97 10.11 -1.77 5.49
N GLY A 98 9.34 -1.79 4.39
CA GLY A 98 8.40 -0.74 4.04
C GLY A 98 7.28 -0.58 5.07
N HIS A 99 6.84 -1.66 5.73
CA HIS A 99 5.82 -1.58 6.78
C HIS A 99 6.33 -0.92 8.07
N ARG A 100 7.64 -1.02 8.34
CA ARG A 100 8.25 -0.51 9.57
C ARG A 100 8.00 0.99 9.76
N ILE A 101 7.90 1.77 8.68
CA ILE A 101 7.64 3.21 8.74
C ILE A 101 6.34 3.53 9.49
N TYR A 102 5.32 2.67 9.36
CA TYR A 102 4.05 2.83 10.06
C TYR A 102 4.22 2.51 11.55
N MET A 103 5.08 1.56 11.91
CA MET A 103 5.34 1.21 13.30
C MET A 103 6.21 2.25 14.01
N ASP A 104 7.16 2.86 13.29
CA ASP A 104 7.93 3.99 13.80
C ASP A 104 6.99 5.19 14.07
N MET A 105 6.09 5.48 13.14
CA MET A 105 5.08 6.52 13.33
C MET A 105 4.11 6.23 14.48
N ALA A 106 3.70 4.98 14.70
CA ALA A 106 2.82 4.60 15.80
C ALA A 106 3.41 4.95 17.18
N GLN A 107 4.73 5.05 17.28
CA GLN A 107 5.45 5.38 18.51
C GLN A 107 5.49 6.88 18.81
N ILE A 108 5.03 7.74 17.89
CA ILE A 108 5.01 9.19 18.09
C ILE A 108 3.94 9.57 19.10
N GLY A 109 4.35 10.28 20.14
CA GLY A 109 3.47 10.70 21.23
C GLY A 109 4.23 11.04 22.51
N GLU A 110 3.53 11.62 23.48
CA GLU A 110 4.09 11.94 24.80
C GLU A 110 2.98 11.86 25.86
N ALA A 111 3.27 11.21 26.99
CA ALA A 111 2.29 10.96 28.06
C ALA A 111 0.98 10.36 27.50
N ASP A 112 -0.14 11.09 27.65
CA ASP A 112 -1.47 10.66 27.20
C ASP A 112 -1.79 11.11 25.76
N ASN A 113 -0.83 11.70 25.04
CA ASN A 113 -0.98 12.07 23.65
C ASN A 113 -0.49 10.94 22.74
N TYR A 114 -1.43 10.27 22.09
CA TYR A 114 -1.20 9.12 21.20
C TYR A 114 -1.29 9.47 19.71
N VAL A 115 -0.91 10.69 19.32
CA VAL A 115 -1.08 11.19 17.94
C VAL A 115 -0.58 10.22 16.86
N GLY A 116 0.57 9.58 17.06
CA GLY A 116 1.12 8.59 16.14
C GLY A 116 0.25 7.34 16.03
N ALA A 117 -0.14 6.77 17.15
CA ALA A 117 -1.01 5.60 17.19
C ALA A 117 -2.39 5.89 16.58
N ASP A 118 -2.97 7.07 16.83
CA ASP A 118 -4.27 7.48 16.25
C ASP A 118 -4.23 7.56 14.72
N VAL A 119 -3.13 8.05 14.15
CA VAL A 119 -2.88 8.07 12.71
C VAL A 119 -2.81 6.64 12.16
N ILE A 120 -2.07 5.76 12.84
CA ILE A 120 -1.90 4.37 12.41
C ILE A 120 -3.19 3.55 12.58
N LEU A 121 -4.02 3.83 13.58
CA LEU A 121 -5.34 3.22 13.71
C LEU A 121 -6.24 3.54 12.50
N ARG A 122 -6.17 4.76 11.95
CA ARG A 122 -6.88 5.12 10.71
C ARG A 122 -6.31 4.40 9.49
N TRP A 123 -5.00 4.19 9.43
CA TRP A 123 -4.37 3.38 8.39
C TRP A 123 -4.84 1.92 8.45
N TYR A 124 -4.93 1.35 9.66
CA TYR A 124 -5.49 0.01 9.89
C TYR A 124 -6.98 -0.05 9.53
N GLU A 125 -7.76 0.98 9.86
CA GLU A 125 -9.18 1.08 9.47
C GLU A 125 -9.35 0.99 7.96
N ARG A 126 -8.57 1.75 7.18
CA ARG A 126 -8.59 1.69 5.71
C ARG A 126 -8.24 0.29 5.21
N ASN A 127 -7.17 -0.32 5.73
CA ASN A 127 -6.75 -1.66 5.30
C ASN A 127 -7.76 -2.75 5.67
N MET A 128 -8.43 -2.62 6.83
CA MET A 128 -9.50 -3.52 7.23
C MET A 128 -10.70 -3.40 6.28
N LYS A 129 -11.08 -2.17 5.91
CA LYS A 129 -12.16 -1.93 4.93
C LYS A 129 -11.80 -2.47 3.53
N ILE A 130 -10.54 -2.37 3.12
CA ILE A 130 -10.03 -3.01 1.89
C ILE A 130 -10.23 -4.53 1.94
N PHE A 131 -9.83 -5.17 3.04
CA PHE A 131 -10.03 -6.60 3.25
C PHE A 131 -11.52 -6.98 3.19
N VAL A 132 -12.39 -6.22 3.85
CA VAL A 132 -13.85 -6.44 3.81
C VAL A 132 -14.38 -6.29 2.38
N ASN A 133 -13.96 -5.28 1.63
CA ASN A 133 -14.37 -5.09 0.23
C ASN A 133 -13.91 -6.25 -0.65
N LEU A 134 -12.67 -6.72 -0.49
CA LEU A 134 -12.16 -7.90 -1.19
C LEU A 134 -13.01 -9.14 -0.88
N SER A 135 -13.34 -9.37 0.40
CA SER A 135 -14.14 -10.52 0.81
C SER A 135 -15.55 -10.55 0.23
N ARG A 136 -16.12 -9.39 -0.13
CA ARG A 136 -17.45 -9.28 -0.74
C ARG A 136 -17.44 -9.62 -2.24
N ILE A 137 -16.28 -9.57 -2.88
CA ILE A 137 -16.12 -9.88 -4.31
C ILE A 137 -15.97 -11.39 -4.51
N ILE A 138 -15.26 -12.06 -3.59
CA ILE A 138 -15.03 -13.51 -3.64
C ILE A 138 -16.31 -14.22 -3.19
N SER A 139 -16.95 -14.91 -4.12
CA SER A 139 -18.28 -15.52 -3.93
C SER A 139 -18.28 -17.04 -4.03
N SER A 140 -17.22 -17.61 -4.60
CA SER A 140 -17.06 -19.04 -4.83
C SER A 140 -15.68 -19.53 -4.36
N PRO A 141 -15.55 -20.78 -3.84
CA PRO A 141 -14.25 -21.39 -3.57
C PRO A 141 -13.38 -21.58 -4.83
N GLU A 142 -13.98 -21.54 -6.01
CA GLU A 142 -13.28 -21.64 -7.30
C GLU A 142 -12.75 -20.28 -7.81
N ASP A 143 -13.10 -19.17 -7.16
CA ASP A 143 -12.68 -17.85 -7.58
C ASP A 143 -11.16 -17.69 -7.40
N ARG A 144 -10.48 -17.27 -8.48
CA ARG A 144 -9.07 -16.86 -8.46
C ARG A 144 -8.99 -15.36 -8.69
N VAL A 145 -8.51 -14.62 -7.69
CA VAL A 145 -8.45 -13.16 -7.72
C VAL A 145 -7.01 -12.69 -7.72
N VAL A 146 -6.66 -11.85 -8.69
CA VAL A 146 -5.40 -11.08 -8.68
C VAL A 146 -5.68 -9.71 -8.07
N VAL A 147 -4.96 -9.36 -7.02
CA VAL A 147 -5.06 -8.04 -6.37
C VAL A 147 -3.88 -7.19 -6.80
N VAL A 148 -4.17 -6.04 -7.40
CA VAL A 148 -3.20 -5.02 -7.79
C VAL A 148 -3.39 -3.83 -6.83
N ILE A 149 -2.42 -3.61 -5.95
CA ILE A 149 -2.52 -2.65 -4.85
C ILE A 149 -1.14 -2.10 -4.49
N GLY A 150 -1.09 -0.86 -4.00
CA GLY A 150 0.16 -0.26 -3.53
C GLY A 150 0.83 -1.08 -2.43
N ALA A 151 2.16 -1.22 -2.52
CA ALA A 151 2.98 -2.08 -1.65
C ALA A 151 2.74 -1.84 -0.14
N GLY A 152 2.47 -0.59 0.28
CA GLY A 152 2.19 -0.27 1.68
C GLY A 152 0.96 -0.97 2.29
N HIS A 153 0.01 -1.41 1.47
CA HIS A 153 -1.18 -2.14 1.91
C HIS A 153 -0.93 -3.65 2.07
N VAL A 154 0.04 -4.20 1.34
CA VAL A 154 0.27 -5.65 1.24
C VAL A 154 0.51 -6.31 2.61
N PRO A 155 1.32 -5.75 3.54
CA PRO A 155 1.54 -6.36 4.85
C PRO A 155 0.25 -6.58 5.65
N LEU A 156 -0.60 -5.55 5.77
CA LEU A 156 -1.85 -5.64 6.53
C LEU A 156 -2.89 -6.49 5.83
N LEU A 157 -3.06 -6.31 4.52
CA LEU A 157 -4.00 -7.12 3.75
C LEU A 157 -3.62 -8.61 3.80
N SER A 158 -2.33 -8.94 3.62
CA SER A 158 -1.82 -10.30 3.76
C SER A 158 -2.05 -10.87 5.15
N HIS A 159 -1.83 -10.05 6.19
CA HIS A 159 -2.10 -10.43 7.57
C HIS A 159 -3.59 -10.77 7.77
N PHE A 160 -4.52 -9.90 7.35
CA PHE A 160 -5.97 -10.13 7.49
C PHE A 160 -6.44 -11.35 6.70
N ILE A 161 -5.95 -11.54 5.47
CA ILE A 161 -6.26 -12.70 4.64
C ILE A 161 -5.83 -13.99 5.36
N LYS A 162 -4.58 -14.08 5.82
CA LYS A 162 -4.05 -15.25 6.53
C LYS A 162 -4.79 -15.50 7.84
N ALA A 163 -4.99 -14.43 8.64
CA ALA A 163 -5.68 -14.51 9.93
C ALA A 163 -7.14 -14.95 9.79
N SER A 164 -7.79 -14.66 8.65
CA SER A 164 -9.17 -15.10 8.42
C SER A 164 -9.30 -16.62 8.29
N GLY A 165 -8.26 -17.33 7.84
CA GLY A 165 -8.30 -18.77 7.56
C GLY A 165 -9.24 -19.18 6.42
N ARG A 166 -9.74 -18.22 5.62
CA ARG A 166 -10.76 -18.45 4.57
C ARG A 166 -10.22 -18.49 3.15
N TYR A 167 -8.98 -18.06 2.94
CA TYR A 167 -8.39 -17.89 1.62
C TYR A 167 -6.96 -18.42 1.59
N THR A 168 -6.54 -18.88 0.41
CA THR A 168 -5.14 -19.22 0.13
C THR A 168 -4.47 -17.99 -0.47
N LEU A 169 -3.45 -17.46 0.22
CA LEU A 169 -2.64 -16.36 -0.30
C LEU A 169 -1.48 -16.92 -1.13
N GLU A 170 -1.49 -16.64 -2.42
CA GLU A 170 -0.45 -17.04 -3.38
C GLU A 170 0.48 -15.86 -3.69
N SER A 171 1.78 -16.13 -3.87
CA SER A 171 2.74 -15.10 -4.26
C SER A 171 2.60 -14.76 -5.75
N PRO A 172 2.53 -13.47 -6.13
CA PRO A 172 2.51 -13.07 -7.54
C PRO A 172 3.85 -13.34 -8.24
N VAL A 173 4.95 -13.46 -7.50
CA VAL A 173 6.30 -13.73 -8.03
C VAL A 173 6.35 -14.99 -8.88
N THR A 174 5.59 -16.03 -8.51
CA THR A 174 5.47 -17.29 -9.27
C THR A 174 4.94 -17.08 -10.69
N TYR A 175 4.22 -15.98 -10.94
CA TYR A 175 3.63 -15.64 -12.24
C TYR A 175 4.40 -14.55 -12.99
N LEU A 176 5.49 -14.05 -12.40
CA LEU A 176 6.37 -13.05 -13.00
C LEU A 176 7.66 -13.68 -13.56
N SER A 177 7.76 -15.02 -13.62
CA SER A 177 8.91 -15.74 -14.16
C SER A 177 9.12 -15.47 -15.65
#